data_AF-A0A1B7VFH2-F1
#
_entry.id   AF-A0A1B7VFH2-F1
#
_cell.length_a   1.000
_cell.length_b   1.000
_cell.length_c   1.000
_cell.angle_alpha   90.00
_cell.angle_beta   90.00
_cell.angle_gamma   90.00
#
_symmetry.space_group_name_H-M   'P 1'
#
loop_
_entity.id
_entity.type
_entity.pdbx_description
1 polymer ?
#
loop_
_entity_poly.entity_id
_entity_poly.type
_entity_poly.pdbx_seq_one_letter_code
_entity_poly.pdbx_strand_id
1 'polypeptide(L)'
;MFDNSFDSSLSGLGNFSTYLDKDHLSSSPTVSSLQQLPSLNTPVDNAGNTLATARSVGTLTATQSFSDAVGSVDTNDYYSFNVGIQSNLTLSLTGLTANADV
;
A
#
# COMPACT_ATOMS: atom_id res chain seq x y z
N MET A 1 29.16 -33.44 26.76
CA MET A 1 28.01 -32.59 27.09
C MET A 1 28.44 -31.18 26.76
N PHE A 2 27.91 -30.59 25.69
CA PHE A 2 28.25 -29.21 25.35
C PHE A 2 27.20 -28.31 25.99
N ASP A 3 27.68 -27.51 26.93
CA ASP A 3 27.00 -26.33 27.43
C ASP A 3 26.92 -25.32 26.29
N ASN A 4 25.71 -25.00 25.86
CA ASN A 4 25.43 -23.85 25.02
C ASN A 4 24.60 -22.87 25.85
N SER A 5 25.29 -22.16 26.74
CA SER A 5 24.86 -20.89 27.27
C SER A 5 24.43 -19.98 26.12
N PHE A 6 23.15 -19.59 26.09
CA PHE A 6 22.66 -18.52 25.23
C PHE A 6 22.92 -17.19 25.94
N ASP A 7 24.06 -16.57 25.65
CA ASP A 7 24.16 -15.12 25.71
C ASP A 7 24.16 -14.56 24.28
N SER A 8 23.07 -13.90 23.94
CA SER A 8 23.09 -12.84 22.93
C SER A 8 22.08 -11.78 23.35
N SER A 9 22.44 -11.01 24.38
CA SER A 9 21.88 -9.67 24.53
C SER A 9 22.12 -8.88 23.22
N LEU A 10 21.01 -8.46 22.59
CA LEU A 10 20.92 -7.44 21.54
C LEU A 10 21.86 -7.55 20.32
N SER A 11 21.68 -8.60 19.50
CA SER A 11 22.09 -8.53 18.10
C SER A 11 21.08 -9.23 17.19
N GLY A 12 20.31 -8.46 16.43
CA GLY A 12 19.60 -8.99 15.27
C GLY A 12 18.11 -8.75 15.28
N LEU A 13 17.69 -7.54 14.91
CA LEU A 13 16.60 -7.38 13.95
C LEU A 13 17.12 -6.39 12.91
N GLY A 14 17.94 -6.91 12.00
CA GLY A 14 18.36 -6.19 10.81
C GLY A 14 17.13 -5.73 10.02
N ASN A 15 17.30 -4.60 9.33
CA ASN A 15 16.39 -4.04 8.33
C ASN A 15 15.23 -4.96 7.92
N PHE A 16 14.05 -4.79 8.49
CA PHE A 16 12.83 -5.27 7.85
C PHE A 16 12.44 -4.26 6.77
N SER A 17 13.26 -4.20 5.72
CA SER A 17 12.78 -3.80 4.40
C SER A 17 11.99 -4.98 3.84
N THR A 18 10.80 -5.25 4.38
CA THR A 18 9.85 -6.13 3.72
C THR A 18 8.94 -5.24 2.89
N TYR A 19 9.33 -5.05 1.63
CA TYR A 19 8.38 -4.71 0.58
C TYR A 19 7.20 -5.67 0.70
N LEU A 20 6.05 -5.15 1.12
CA LEU A 20 4.80 -5.88 1.04
C LEU A 20 4.00 -5.28 -0.10
N ASP A 21 4.32 -5.70 -1.32
CA ASP A 21 3.29 -5.85 -2.34
C ASP A 21 3.72 -6.90 -3.35
N LYS A 22 3.10 -8.08 -3.22
CA LYS A 22 2.41 -8.84 -4.28
C LYS A 22 1.43 -9.74 -3.56
N ASP A 23 0.13 -9.54 -3.73
CA ASP A 23 -0.79 -10.65 -4.02
C ASP A 23 -2.19 -10.13 -4.37
N HIS A 24 -2.57 -10.31 -5.63
CA HIS A 24 -3.96 -10.49 -6.02
C HIS A 24 -4.42 -11.87 -5.54
N LEU A 25 -5.25 -11.91 -4.48
CA LEU A 25 -6.12 -13.01 -4.04
C LEU A 25 -5.49 -14.33 -3.52
N SER A 26 -5.68 -14.55 -2.20
CA SER A 26 -5.93 -15.83 -1.48
C SER A 26 -4.82 -16.89 -1.40
N SER A 27 -4.38 -17.19 -0.16
CA SER A 27 -4.48 -18.52 0.49
C SER A 27 -4.05 -18.47 1.96
N SER A 28 -4.94 -18.87 2.88
CA SER A 28 -4.68 -19.00 4.31
C SER A 28 -3.59 -20.05 4.61
N PRO A 29 -2.60 -19.78 5.49
CA PRO A 29 -1.85 -20.83 6.16
C PRO A 29 -2.28 -20.90 7.63
N THR A 30 -2.93 -22.00 8.00
CA THR A 30 -3.17 -22.37 9.40
C THR A 30 -1.84 -22.73 10.07
N VAL A 31 -1.38 -21.96 11.06
CA VAL A 31 -0.39 -22.40 12.06
C VAL A 31 -0.73 -21.91 13.47
N SER A 32 -0.79 -22.86 14.39
CA SER A 32 -1.19 -22.73 15.79
C SER A 32 -0.08 -22.15 16.67
N SER A 33 -0.03 -20.82 16.82
CA SER A 33 0.38 -20.14 18.06
C SER A 33 -0.17 -18.70 18.06
N LEU A 34 -1.21 -18.46 18.87
CA LEU A 34 -1.87 -17.16 18.98
C LEU A 34 -1.02 -16.19 19.82
N GLN A 35 0.12 -15.73 19.30
CA GLN A 35 0.39 -14.32 19.44
C GLN A 35 -0.25 -13.68 18.21
N GLN A 36 -1.50 -13.26 18.39
CA GLN A 36 -2.19 -12.43 17.43
C GLN A 36 -1.30 -11.23 17.16
N LEU A 37 -0.60 -11.26 16.01
CA LEU A 37 0.01 -10.08 15.44
C LEU A 37 -1.08 -8.99 15.45
N PRO A 38 -0.77 -7.74 15.86
CA PRO A 38 -1.73 -6.68 15.75
C PRO A 38 -2.30 -6.72 14.34
N SER A 39 -3.62 -6.87 14.20
CA SER A 39 -4.25 -6.71 12.91
C SER A 39 -4.02 -5.25 12.53
N LEU A 40 -3.01 -5.03 11.70
CA LEU A 40 -2.77 -3.72 11.13
C LEU A 40 -3.90 -3.53 10.13
N ASN A 41 -4.94 -2.82 10.55
CA ASN A 41 -6.02 -2.38 9.67
C ASN A 41 -5.45 -1.29 8.75
N THR A 42 -4.49 -1.63 7.89
CA THR A 42 -4.11 -0.76 6.80
C THR A 42 -5.30 -0.69 5.84
N PRO A 43 -5.67 0.51 5.38
CA PRO A 43 -6.52 0.63 4.20
C PRO A 43 -5.98 -0.27 3.07
N VAL A 44 -6.87 -0.83 2.26
CA VAL A 44 -6.47 -1.52 1.04
C VAL A 44 -5.84 -0.46 0.12
N ASP A 45 -4.59 -0.66 -0.30
CA ASP A 45 -3.92 0.14 -1.33
C ASP A 45 -4.54 -0.22 -2.69
N ASN A 46 -5.17 0.76 -3.35
CA ASN A 46 -5.76 0.57 -4.68
C ASN A 46 -4.97 1.27 -5.80
N ALA A 47 -3.84 1.92 -5.49
CA ALA A 47 -3.05 2.69 -6.42
C ALA A 47 -1.58 2.76 -5.96
N GLY A 48 -0.67 2.22 -6.77
CA GLY A 48 0.71 2.10 -6.33
C GLY A 48 1.48 3.43 -6.22
N ASN A 49 2.55 3.38 -5.43
CA ASN A 49 3.46 4.48 -5.09
C ASN A 49 4.42 4.95 -6.21
N THR A 50 4.24 4.49 -7.45
CA THR A 50 5.08 4.87 -8.59
C THR A 50 4.27 4.97 -9.87
N LEU A 51 4.77 5.74 -10.85
CA LEU A 51 4.16 5.80 -12.20
C LEU A 51 4.03 4.42 -12.88
N ALA A 52 4.95 3.49 -12.61
CA ALA A 52 4.93 2.15 -13.20
C ALA A 52 3.85 1.24 -12.58
N THR A 53 3.46 1.52 -11.35
CA THR A 53 2.45 0.77 -10.58
C THR A 53 1.13 1.55 -10.47
N ALA A 54 0.95 2.59 -11.28
CA ALA A 54 -0.21 3.46 -11.23
C ALA A 54 -1.50 2.66 -11.51
N ARG A 55 -2.58 2.98 -10.80
CA ARG A 55 -3.90 2.44 -11.10
C ARG A 55 -4.34 2.89 -12.49
N SER A 56 -4.55 1.94 -13.39
CA SER A 56 -5.07 2.23 -14.73
C SER A 56 -6.59 2.44 -14.69
N VAL A 57 -7.03 3.68 -14.97
CA VAL A 57 -8.45 4.07 -15.05
C VAL A 57 -8.99 3.91 -16.48
N GLY A 58 -8.11 3.79 -17.48
CA GLY A 58 -8.47 3.68 -18.89
C GLY A 58 -8.84 5.04 -19.52
N THR A 59 -9.65 5.02 -20.57
CA THR A 59 -10.06 6.25 -21.27
C THR A 59 -11.15 6.98 -20.50
N LEU A 60 -10.93 8.27 -20.18
CA LEU A 60 -11.95 9.10 -19.56
C LEU A 60 -13.03 9.48 -20.57
N THR A 61 -14.21 8.90 -20.42
CA THR A 61 -15.42 9.23 -21.19
C THR A 61 -16.51 9.88 -20.33
N ALA A 62 -16.36 9.83 -19.00
CA ALA A 62 -17.24 10.42 -18.00
C ALA A 62 -16.47 10.67 -16.69
N THR A 63 -17.13 11.29 -15.70
CA THR A 63 -16.58 11.44 -14.34
C THR A 63 -16.37 10.08 -13.68
N GLN A 64 -15.18 9.88 -13.13
CA GLN A 64 -14.80 8.69 -12.36
C GLN A 64 -14.51 9.09 -10.92
N SER A 65 -14.90 8.25 -9.96
CA SER A 65 -14.69 8.47 -8.53
C SER A 65 -14.02 7.27 -7.90
N PHE A 66 -13.00 7.53 -7.09
CA PHE A 66 -12.24 6.53 -6.35
C PHE A 66 -12.08 6.98 -4.90
N SER A 67 -11.87 6.03 -4.00
CA SER A 67 -11.54 6.28 -2.60
C SER A 67 -10.28 5.49 -2.28
N ASP A 68 -9.31 6.16 -1.68
CA ASP A 68 -8.03 5.58 -1.29
C ASP A 68 -7.42 6.37 -0.12
N ALA A 69 -6.26 5.95 0.38
CA ALA A 69 -5.64 6.57 1.55
C ALA A 69 -4.15 6.84 1.35
N VAL A 70 -3.77 8.12 1.31
CA VAL A 70 -2.37 8.56 1.37
C VAL A 70 -1.97 8.88 2.81
N GLY A 71 -0.81 8.40 3.24
CA GLY A 71 -0.28 8.56 4.60
C GLY A 71 1.18 8.10 4.74
N SER A 72 1.62 7.86 5.97
CA SER A 72 3.02 7.53 6.26
C SER A 72 3.45 6.12 5.80
N VAL A 73 2.49 5.21 5.62
CA VAL A 73 2.73 3.83 5.15
C VAL A 73 2.53 3.72 3.64
N ASP A 74 1.56 4.47 3.11
CA ASP A 74 1.22 4.53 1.68
C ASP A 74 1.36 5.98 1.20
N THR A 75 2.51 6.32 0.65
CA THR A 75 2.96 7.72 0.58
C THR A 75 2.46 8.49 -0.62
N ASN A 76 2.10 7.80 -1.69
CA ASN A 76 1.70 8.39 -2.96
C ASN A 76 0.75 7.44 -3.67
N ASP A 77 -0.31 7.98 -4.25
CA ASP A 77 -1.20 7.22 -5.12
C ASP A 77 -1.06 7.72 -6.55
N TYR A 78 -0.57 6.88 -7.46
CA TYR A 78 -0.51 7.22 -8.87
C TYR A 78 -1.71 6.66 -9.64
N TYR A 79 -2.35 7.51 -10.43
CA TYR A 79 -3.43 7.15 -11.34
C TYR A 79 -3.03 7.46 -12.78
N SER A 80 -3.38 6.57 -13.71
CA SER A 80 -3.15 6.75 -15.14
C SER A 80 -4.45 6.66 -15.93
N PHE A 81 -4.60 7.52 -16.93
CA PHE A 81 -5.76 7.55 -17.79
C PHE A 81 -5.41 8.06 -19.19
N ASN A 82 -6.27 7.74 -20.14
CA ASN A 82 -6.16 8.23 -21.51
C ASN A 82 -7.23 9.29 -21.76
N VAL A 83 -6.85 10.34 -22.50
CA VAL A 83 -7.78 11.33 -23.05
C VAL A 83 -7.86 11.14 -24.55
N GLY A 84 -9.07 10.95 -25.08
CA GLY A 84 -9.27 10.71 -26.52
C GLY A 84 -9.02 11.96 -27.36
N ILE A 85 -9.39 13.13 -26.83
CA ILE A 85 -9.23 14.44 -27.47
C ILE A 85 -8.63 15.39 -26.44
N GLN A 86 -7.73 16.29 -26.86
CA GLN A 86 -7.19 17.34 -25.99
C GLN A 86 -8.33 18.10 -25.31
N SER A 87 -8.33 18.04 -23.98
CA SER A 87 -9.40 18.55 -23.12
C SER A 87 -8.80 19.14 -21.86
N ASN A 88 -9.60 19.89 -21.11
CA ASN A 88 -9.24 20.30 -19.75
C ASN A 88 -9.50 19.15 -18.78
N LEU A 89 -8.61 18.98 -17.80
CA LEU A 89 -8.80 18.07 -16.68
C LEU A 89 -9.41 18.84 -15.49
N THR A 90 -10.46 18.29 -14.91
CA THR A 90 -11.00 18.74 -13.62
C THR A 90 -10.76 17.64 -12.60
N LEU A 91 -10.02 17.95 -11.53
CA LEU A 91 -9.77 17.07 -10.40
C LEU A 91 -10.36 17.69 -9.14
N SER A 92 -11.09 16.88 -8.37
CA SER A 92 -11.64 17.26 -7.08
C SER A 92 -11.23 16.24 -6.03
N LEU A 93 -10.48 16.68 -5.04
CA LEU A 93 -10.14 15.88 -3.86
C LEU A 93 -11.11 16.24 -2.73
N THR A 94 -11.79 15.23 -2.20
CA THR A 94 -12.76 15.39 -1.11
C THR A 94 -12.50 14.35 -0.03
N GLY A 95 -13.00 14.60 1.19
CA GLY A 95 -12.81 13.64 2.29
C GLY A 95 -11.39 13.59 2.87
N LEU A 96 -10.53 14.55 2.53
CA LEU A 96 -9.17 14.62 3.05
C LEU A 96 -9.17 14.87 4.56
N THR A 97 -8.48 14.02 5.33
CA THR A 97 -8.24 14.19 6.77
C THR A 97 -6.91 14.86 7.08
N ALA A 98 -6.07 15.05 6.05
CA ALA A 98 -4.76 15.69 6.10
C ALA A 98 -4.47 16.40 4.77
N ASN A 99 -3.35 17.09 4.70
CA ASN A 99 -2.88 17.73 3.46
C ASN A 99 -2.51 16.66 2.43
N ALA A 100 -2.93 16.87 1.19
CA ALA A 100 -2.51 16.11 0.03
C ALA A 100 -2.15 17.09 -1.09
N ASP A 101 -1.05 16.82 -1.79
CA ASP A 101 -0.56 17.61 -2.90
C ASP A 101 -0.84 16.89 -4.23
N VAL A 102 -0.99 17.67 -5.31
CA VAL A 102 -1.32 17.21 -6.68
C VAL A 102 -0.35 17.81 -7.68
#